data_AF-A0A946ZAQ1-F1
#
_entry.id   AF-A0A946ZAQ1-F1
#
_cell.length_a   1.000
_cell.length_b   1.000
_cell.length_c   1.000
_cell.angle_alpha   90.00
_cell.angle_beta   90.00
_cell.angle_gamma   90.00
#
_symmetry.space_group_name_H-M   'P 1'
#
loop_
_entity.id
_entity.type
_entity.pdbx_description
1 polymer ?
#
loop_
_entity_poly.entity_id
_entity_poly.type
_entity_poly.pdbx_seq_one_letter_code
_entity_poly.pdbx_strand_id
1 'polypeptide(L)' 'VEEKPLIPYAGISPDHLVYDLVYNPEKTAFLQEAESRGAQICNGLSMLEGQAEASWKLWQAYNS' A
#
# COMPACT_ATOMS: atom_id res chain seq x y z
N VAL A 1 12.15 -4.54 0.34
CA VAL A 1 12.32 -3.27 1.08
C VAL A 1 12.46 -3.61 2.54
N GLU A 2 13.69 -3.54 3.05
CA GLU A 2 14.03 -3.90 4.44
C GLU A 2 13.93 -2.70 5.39
N GLU A 3 14.01 -1.48 4.85
CA GLU A 3 13.83 -0.25 5.62
C GLU A 3 12.34 0.08 5.79
N LYS A 4 12.00 0.71 6.93
CA LYS A 4 10.65 1.17 7.25
C LYS A 4 10.71 2.63 7.74
N PRO A 5 9.65 3.43 7.55
CA PRO A 5 9.67 4.84 7.91
C PRO A 5 9.87 5.02 9.42
N LEU A 6 10.56 6.08 9.84
CA LEU A 6 10.79 6.40 11.25
C LEU A 6 9.57 7.13 11.82
N ILE A 7 8.51 6.38 12.09
CA ILE A 7 7.28 6.88 12.71
C ILE A 7 7.04 6.24 14.08
N PRO A 8 6.19 6.83 14.94
CA PRO A 8 5.85 6.25 16.24
C PRO A 8 4.98 4.98 16.13
N TYR A 9 5.60 3.83 15.85
CA TYR A 9 4.91 2.53 15.71
C TYR A 9 4.14 2.09 16.95
N ALA A 10 4.50 2.60 18.13
CA ALA A 10 3.76 2.35 19.38
C ALA A 10 2.29 2.81 19.32
N GLY A 11 1.96 3.75 18.43
CA GLY A 11 0.58 4.20 18.22
C GLY A 11 -0.25 3.30 17.30
N ILE A 12 0.36 2.31 16.63
CA ILE A 12 -0.38 1.37 15.78
C ILE A 12 -1.11 0.36 16.68
N SER A 13 -2.41 0.21 16.42
CA SER A 13 -3.30 -0.72 17.12
C SER A 13 -4.11 -1.56 16.11
N PRO A 14 -4.84 -2.59 16.56
CA PRO A 14 -5.74 -3.36 15.70
C PRO A 14 -6.86 -2.55 15.03
N ASP A 15 -7.15 -1.34 15.49
CA ASP A 15 -8.15 -0.44 14.90
C ASP A 15 -7.64 0.29 13.66
N HIS A 16 -6.34 0.15 13.33
CA HIS A 16 -5.72 0.80 12.19
C HIS A 16 -5.67 -0.10 10.96
N LEU A 17 -5.85 0.53 9.80
CA LEU A 17 -5.43 -0.01 8.52
C LEU A 17 -4.14 0.69 8.09
N VAL A 18 -3.09 -0.09 7.86
CA VAL A 18 -1.81 0.41 7.35
C VAL A 18 -1.69 0.06 5.87
N TYR A 19 -1.54 1.10 5.05
CA TYR A 19 -1.45 0.98 3.60
C TYR A 19 -0.07 1.41 3.11
N ASP A 20 0.57 0.57 2.30
CA ASP A 20 1.86 0.85 1.67
C ASP A 20 1.71 0.86 0.15
N LEU A 21 2.23 1.88 -0.52
CA LEU A 21 2.18 2.00 -1.99
C LEU A 21 3.19 1.07 -2.67
N VAL A 22 4.15 0.53 -1.94
CA VAL A 22 5.07 -0.49 -2.44
C VAL A 22 4.32 -1.82 -2.59
N TYR A 23 4.46 -2.47 -3.74
CA TYR A 23 3.84 -3.76 -4.04
C TYR A 23 4.85 -4.91 -4.20
N ASN A 24 6.14 -4.60 -4.35
CA ASN A 24 7.21 -5.59 -4.43
C ASN A 24 8.34 -5.23 -3.45
N PRO A 25 8.63 -6.06 -2.43
CA PRO A 25 7.97 -7.32 -2.09
C PRO A 25 6.52 -7.12 -1.61
N GLU A 26 5.73 -8.22 -1.59
CA GLU A 26 4.32 -8.20 -1.20
C GLU A 26 4.08 -7.63 0.20
N LYS A 27 5.00 -7.89 1.13
CA LYS A 27 5.03 -7.30 2.48
C LYS A 27 6.36 -6.61 2.73
N THR A 28 6.35 -5.30 2.90
CA THR A 28 7.51 -4.50 3.30
C THR A 28 7.77 -4.61 4.80
N ALA A 29 8.95 -4.19 5.26
CA ALA A 29 9.25 -4.11 6.71
C ALA A 29 8.25 -3.19 7.46
N PHE A 30 7.66 -2.22 6.78
CA PHE A 30 6.60 -1.36 7.32
C PHE A 30 5.31 -2.14 7.58
N LEU A 31 4.83 -2.88 6.57
CA LEU A 31 3.63 -3.72 6.71
C LEU A 31 3.83 -4.86 7.70
N GLN A 32 5.00 -5.49 7.74
CA GLN A 32 5.32 -6.54 8.71
C GLN A 32 5.28 -6.02 10.15
N GLU A 33 5.84 -4.83 10.40
CA GLU A 33 5.77 -4.21 11.74
C GLU A 33 4.32 -3.88 12.13
N ALA A 34 3.52 -3.33 11.21
CA ALA A 34 2.12 -3.04 11.46
C ALA A 34 1.30 -4.31 11.76
N GLU A 35 1.48 -5.36 10.97
CA GLU A 35 0.83 -6.66 11.16
C GLU A 35 1.21 -7.28 12.50
N SER A 36 2.48 -7.19 12.92
CA SER A 36 2.93 -7.68 14.24
C SER A 36 2.26 -6.99 15.42
N ARG A 37 1.70 -5.79 15.21
CA ARG A 37 0.93 -5.00 16.20
C ARG A 37 -0.58 -5.24 16.11
N GLY A 38 -1.00 -6.14 15.22
CA GLY A 38 -2.40 -6.53 15.03
C GLY A 38 -3.18 -5.60 14.10
N ALA A 39 -2.55 -4.61 13.48
CA ALA A 39 -3.21 -3.77 12.49
C ALA A 39 -3.54 -4.56 11.22
N GLN A 40 -4.61 -4.17 10.54
CA GLN A 40 -4.86 -4.65 9.19
C GLN A 40 -3.84 -4.02 8.23
N ILE A 41 -3.40 -4.78 7.24
CA ILE A 41 -2.40 -4.33 6.26
C ILE A 41 -2.93 -4.47 4.84
N CYS A 42 -2.49 -3.58 3.95
CA CYS A 42 -2.74 -3.72 2.52
C CYS A 42 -1.58 -3.09 1.73
N ASN A 43 -1.23 -3.69 0.59
CA ASN A 43 -0.11 -3.26 -0.26
C ASN A 43 -0.59 -2.51 -1.51
N GLY A 44 0.37 -1.98 -2.27
CA GLY A 44 0.07 -1.07 -3.37
C GLY A 44 -0.41 -1.73 -4.66
N LEU A 45 -0.51 -3.06 -4.73
CA LEU A 45 -0.75 -3.77 -5.99
C LEU A 45 -2.09 -3.40 -6.62
N SER A 46 -3.17 -3.46 -5.83
CA SER A 46 -4.52 -3.12 -6.30
C SER A 46 -4.63 -1.65 -6.73
N MET A 47 -3.92 -0.75 -6.05
CA MET A 47 -3.85 0.65 -6.45
C MET A 47 -3.10 0.83 -7.77
N LEU A 48 -2.01 0.09 -7.99
CA LEU A 48 -1.28 0.11 -9.27
C LEU A 48 -2.17 -0.36 -10.42
N GLU A 49 -2.90 -1.46 -10.24
CA GLU A 49 -3.85 -1.99 -11.22
C GLU A 49 -4.95 -0.96 -11.53
N GLY A 50 -5.56 -0.38 -10.50
CA GLY A 50 -6.60 0.65 -10.67
C GLY A 50 -6.09 1.90 -11.37
N GLN A 51 -4.84 2.32 -11.10
CA GLN A 51 -4.19 3.42 -11.81
C GLN A 51 -4.00 3.11 -13.30
N ALA A 52 -3.54 1.90 -13.64
CA ALA A 52 -3.36 1.48 -15.03
C ALA A 52 -4.69 1.48 -15.79
N GLU A 53 -5.77 0.95 -15.20
CA GLU A 53 -7.11 0.98 -15.79
C GLU A 53 -7.64 2.40 -15.98
N ALA A 54 -7.45 3.28 -15.00
CA ALA A 54 -7.87 4.67 -15.07
C ALA A 54 -7.11 5.43 -16.19
N SER A 55 -5.78 5.25 -16.26
CA SER A 55 -4.96 5.81 -17.33
C SER A 55 -5.37 5.30 -18.70
N TRP A 56 -5.71 4.02 -18.82
CA TRP A 56 -6.20 3.43 -20.07
C TRP A 56 -7.53 4.04 -20.52
N LYS A 57 -8.49 4.22 -19.60
CA LYS A 57 -9.78 4.87 -19.88
C LYS A 57 -9.60 6.31 -20.36
N LEU A 58 -8.70 7.07 -19.73
CA LEU A 58 -8.38 8.42 -20.17
C LEU A 58 -7.78 8.41 -21.57
N TRP A 59 -6.83 7.52 -21.85
CA TRP A 59 -6.21 7.44 -23.17
C TRP A 59 -7.22 7.11 -24.27
N GLN A 60 -8.17 6.20 -24.02
CA GLN A 60 -9.25 5.91 -24.97
C GLN A 60 -10.14 7.13 -25.24
N ALA A 61 -10.50 7.87 -24.20
CA ALA A 61 -11.37 9.05 -24.32
C ALA A 61 -10.72 10.22 -25.09
N TYR A 62 -9.39 10.33 -25.11
CA TYR A 62 -8.68 11.36 -25.86
C TYR A 62 -8.39 10.98 -27.33
N ASN A 63 -8.45 9.68 -27.68
CA ASN A 63 -8.20 9.21 -29.05
C ASN A 63 -9.49 9.00 -29.87
N SER A 64 -10.66 9.24 -29.28
CA SER A 64 -12.00 9.15 -29.90
C SER A 64 -12.54 10.53 -30.23
#